data_AF-A0A1G9NG07-F1
#
_entry.id   AF-A0A1G9NG07-F1
#
_cell.length_a   1.000
_cell.length_b   1.000
_cell.length_c   1.000
_cell.angle_alpha   90.00
_cell.angle_beta   90.00
_cell.angle_gamma   90.00
#
_symmetry.space_group_name_H-M   'P 1'
#
loop_
_entity.id
_entity.type
_entity.pdbx_description
1 polymer ?
#
loop_
_entity_poly.entity_id
_entity_poly.type
_entity_poly.pdbx_seq_one_letter_code
_entity_poly.pdbx_strand_id
1 'polypeptide(L)'
;MIKSIAAKLVFTLVLIIGINMVSKADVIRLVVKEDLASCTGVAPMTCMQVKYKTSKNWELFYSQISGFKYQPGYRYVLLVNRTKRTNVPADASAYEYKLKKVVKKVKMKQNTTTAWDFVLKHKWKLIQMNGVTQTASPVYMTFDAANKRVGGKSGCNSFFGGFKKSDDQLTFNQMAGTMMACSPELNKLEHEFLTLIGDKTFRYDVADQTLNLYLGNKLVLMFGMAPLK
;
A
#
# COMPACT_ATOMS: atom_id res chain seq x y z
N MET A 1 -9.79 89.43 -47.29
CA MET A 1 -8.47 89.16 -46.70
C MET A 1 -8.70 88.75 -45.25
N ILE A 2 -8.00 87.71 -44.75
CA ILE A 2 -7.92 87.23 -43.33
C ILE A 2 -8.94 86.13 -42.93
N LYS A 3 -8.50 84.86 -43.06
CA LYS A 3 -8.36 83.76 -42.05
C LYS A 3 -9.26 83.83 -40.78
N SER A 4 -9.73 82.78 -40.11
CA SER A 4 -9.58 81.31 -40.16
C SER A 4 -10.25 80.73 -38.87
N ILE A 5 -10.48 79.40 -38.87
CA ILE A 5 -10.71 78.48 -37.73
C ILE A 5 -12.15 78.35 -37.19
N ALA A 6 -12.81 77.30 -37.66
CA ALA A 6 -13.86 76.57 -36.97
C ALA A 6 -13.24 75.67 -35.87
N ALA A 7 -13.71 75.81 -34.63
CA ALA A 7 -13.38 74.89 -33.55
C ALA A 7 -14.36 73.69 -33.58
N LYS A 8 -13.89 72.54 -34.06
CA LYS A 8 -14.57 71.25 -33.88
C LYS A 8 -14.08 70.63 -32.58
N LEU A 9 -14.95 70.53 -31.58
CA LEU A 9 -14.72 69.70 -30.39
C LEU A 9 -14.76 68.23 -30.83
N VAL A 10 -13.62 67.54 -30.78
CA VAL A 10 -13.52 66.09 -30.98
C VAL A 10 -13.76 65.42 -29.63
N PHE A 11 -14.85 64.66 -29.52
CA PHE A 11 -15.15 63.81 -28.38
C PHE A 11 -14.29 62.54 -28.50
N THR A 12 -13.14 62.52 -27.83
CA THR A 12 -12.23 61.37 -27.85
C THR A 12 -12.79 60.26 -26.96
N LEU A 13 -13.34 59.21 -27.57
CA LEU A 13 -13.75 57.99 -26.91
C LEU A 13 -12.50 57.26 -26.40
N VAL A 14 -12.18 57.39 -25.11
CA VAL A 14 -11.11 56.62 -24.47
C VAL A 14 -11.58 55.17 -24.31
N LEU A 15 -11.14 54.30 -25.22
CA LEU A 15 -11.34 52.86 -25.12
C LEU A 15 -10.45 52.34 -23.97
N ILE A 16 -11.04 52.14 -22.79
CA ILE A 16 -10.37 51.47 -21.67
C ILE A 16 -10.18 50.00 -22.06
N ILE A 17 -9.04 49.69 -22.67
CA ILE A 17 -8.59 48.31 -22.85
C ILE A 17 -8.20 47.81 -21.47
N GLY A 18 -9.12 47.14 -20.79
CA GLY A 18 -8.83 46.39 -19.57
C GLY A 18 -7.79 45.31 -19.87
N ILE A 19 -6.55 45.55 -19.51
CA ILE A 19 -5.49 44.54 -19.54
C ILE A 19 -5.82 43.53 -18.45
N ASN A 20 -6.51 42.46 -18.83
CA ASN A 20 -6.61 41.26 -18.00
C ASN A 20 -5.19 40.69 -17.87
N MET A 21 -4.55 40.91 -16.73
CA MET A 21 -3.28 40.26 -16.37
C MET A 21 -3.52 38.75 -16.24
N VAL A 22 -3.42 38.02 -17.35
CA VAL A 22 -3.40 36.56 -17.31
C VAL A 22 -2.11 36.14 -16.62
N SER A 23 -2.20 35.72 -15.36
CA SER A 23 -1.06 35.17 -14.62
C SER A 23 -0.46 34.00 -15.40
N LYS A 24 0.83 34.13 -15.77
CA LYS A 24 1.55 33.13 -16.55
C LYS A 24 1.63 31.81 -15.76
N ALA A 25 0.99 30.75 -16.26
CA ALA A 25 1.03 29.44 -15.63
C ALA A 25 2.37 28.74 -15.89
N ASP A 26 3.01 28.25 -14.83
CA ASP A 26 4.20 27.41 -14.94
C ASP A 26 3.80 26.00 -15.36
N VAL A 27 4.39 25.49 -16.45
CA VAL A 27 4.17 24.09 -16.85
C VAL A 27 5.16 23.22 -16.10
N ILE A 28 4.67 22.45 -15.12
CA ILE A 28 5.48 21.52 -14.34
C ILE A 28 5.26 20.08 -14.79
N ARG A 29 6.31 19.26 -14.68
CA ARG A 29 6.24 17.80 -14.89
C ARG A 29 6.13 17.09 -13.56
N LEU A 30 5.05 16.34 -13.36
CA LEU A 30 4.76 15.59 -12.15
C LEU A 30 4.73 14.10 -12.46
N VAL A 31 5.45 13.29 -11.69
CA VAL A 31 5.23 11.84 -11.67
C VAL A 31 4.27 11.54 -10.54
N VAL A 32 3.17 10.84 -10.80
CA VAL A 32 2.17 10.46 -9.78
C VAL A 32 2.26 8.95 -9.54
N LYS A 33 2.37 8.56 -8.28
CA LYS A 33 2.51 7.16 -7.83
C LYS A 33 1.20 6.38 -7.97
N GLU A 34 1.31 5.07 -8.02
CA GLU A 34 0.23 4.09 -8.23
C GLU A 34 -0.62 3.79 -6.99
N ASP A 35 -0.21 4.28 -5.83
CA ASP A 35 -0.91 4.21 -4.54
C ASP A 35 -1.11 5.61 -3.94
N LEU A 36 -2.25 5.80 -3.27
CA LEU A 36 -2.51 6.97 -2.44
C LEU A 36 -1.94 6.76 -1.04
N ALA A 37 -1.60 7.83 -0.34
CA ALA A 37 -1.15 7.77 1.05
C ALA A 37 -2.15 8.48 1.96
N SER A 38 -2.33 7.97 3.17
CA SER A 38 -3.05 8.68 4.23
C SER A 38 -2.35 10.00 4.54
N CYS A 39 -3.11 11.09 4.64
CA CYS A 39 -2.62 12.42 4.93
C CYS A 39 -3.69 13.20 5.70
N THR A 40 -3.29 14.27 6.38
CA THR A 40 -4.21 15.09 7.19
C THR A 40 -4.15 16.53 6.70
N GLY A 41 -5.32 17.07 6.35
CA GLY A 41 -5.52 18.51 6.13
C GLY A 41 -6.38 19.08 7.27
N VAL A 42 -7.57 19.60 6.92
CA VAL A 42 -8.61 19.94 7.90
C VAL A 42 -9.22 18.67 8.55
N ALA A 43 -9.15 17.52 7.85
CA ALA A 43 -9.54 16.19 8.35
C ALA A 43 -8.64 15.10 7.73
N PRO A 44 -8.63 13.87 8.28
CA PRO A 44 -7.96 12.72 7.66
C PRO A 44 -8.51 12.44 6.26
N MET A 45 -7.62 12.25 5.28
CA MET A 45 -7.97 11.98 3.89
C MET A 45 -6.87 11.16 3.20
N THR A 46 -7.07 10.86 1.91
CA THR A 46 -6.04 10.23 1.06
C THR A 46 -5.48 11.22 0.05
N CYS A 47 -4.15 11.38 0.04
CA CYS A 47 -3.43 12.24 -0.89
C CYS A 47 -2.74 11.43 -1.98
N MET A 48 -2.58 12.06 -3.14
CA MET A 48 -1.66 11.55 -4.15
C MET A 48 -0.21 11.67 -3.66
N GLN A 49 0.63 10.72 -4.06
CA GLN A 49 2.08 10.83 -3.89
C GLN A 49 2.69 11.25 -5.23
N VAL A 50 3.51 12.30 -5.23
CA VAL A 50 4.11 12.85 -6.44
C VAL A 50 5.62 13.01 -6.32
N LYS A 51 6.29 13.08 -7.47
CA LYS A 51 7.70 13.41 -7.58
C LYS A 51 7.87 14.53 -8.60
N TYR A 52 8.41 15.67 -8.17
CA TYR A 52 8.81 16.74 -9.08
C TYR A 52 10.13 16.37 -9.77
N LYS A 53 10.50 17.12 -10.81
CA LYS A 53 11.76 16.90 -11.55
C LYS A 53 12.99 16.91 -10.63
N THR A 54 12.98 17.73 -9.58
CA THR A 54 14.09 17.91 -8.64
C THR A 54 13.98 17.07 -7.37
N SER A 55 12.84 16.43 -7.12
CA SER A 55 12.61 15.64 -5.90
C SER A 55 13.45 14.37 -5.92
N LYS A 56 14.09 14.04 -4.80
CA LYS A 56 14.75 12.73 -4.60
C LYS A 56 13.75 11.66 -4.15
N ASN A 57 12.85 12.02 -3.24
CA ASN A 57 11.84 11.14 -2.65
C ASN A 57 10.43 11.46 -3.16
N TRP A 58 9.45 10.63 -2.80
CA TRP A 58 8.03 10.93 -3.00
C TRP A 58 7.55 11.97 -2.00
N GLU A 59 6.67 12.84 -2.45
CA GLU A 59 6.08 13.92 -1.66
C GLU A 59 4.56 13.80 -1.67
N LEU A 60 3.91 14.16 -0.56
CA LEU A 60 2.45 14.20 -0.49
C LEU A 60 1.92 15.40 -1.28
N PHE A 61 0.92 15.15 -2.12
CA PHE A 61 0.23 16.16 -2.91
C PHE A 61 -1.19 16.33 -2.38
N TYR A 62 -1.36 17.40 -1.60
CA TYR A 62 -2.60 17.71 -0.88
C TYR A 62 -3.67 18.37 -1.75
N SER A 63 -3.29 18.88 -2.93
CA SER A 63 -4.21 19.56 -3.85
C SER A 63 -4.86 18.58 -4.83
N GLN A 64 -5.92 19.01 -5.49
CA GLN A 64 -6.48 18.31 -6.65
C GLN A 64 -5.87 18.85 -7.94
N ILE A 65 -5.86 18.04 -8.99
CA ILE A 65 -5.45 18.46 -10.34
C ILE A 65 -6.70 18.49 -11.21
N SER A 66 -7.18 19.69 -11.54
CA SER A 66 -8.39 19.86 -12.35
C SER A 66 -8.24 19.16 -13.70
N GLY A 67 -9.21 18.32 -14.06
CA GLY A 67 -9.20 17.51 -15.29
C GLY A 67 -8.43 16.19 -15.20
N PHE A 68 -7.77 15.87 -14.09
CA PHE A 68 -7.11 14.58 -13.89
C PHE A 68 -7.97 13.65 -13.01
N LYS A 69 -8.33 12.49 -13.54
CA LYS A 69 -9.02 11.42 -12.79
C LYS A 69 -8.03 10.32 -12.45
N TYR A 70 -7.62 10.27 -11.18
CA TYR A 70 -6.73 9.24 -10.68
C TYR A 70 -7.36 7.85 -10.78
N GLN A 71 -6.55 6.84 -11.10
CA GLN A 71 -6.94 5.43 -11.01
C GLN A 71 -5.84 4.66 -10.29
N PRO A 72 -6.15 3.92 -9.20
CA PRO A 72 -5.19 3.09 -8.48
C PRO A 72 -4.47 2.07 -9.37
N GLY A 73 -3.22 1.76 -9.02
CA GLY A 73 -2.38 0.78 -9.73
C GLY A 73 -1.76 1.28 -11.02
N TYR A 74 -1.86 2.58 -11.33
CA TYR A 74 -1.19 3.20 -12.47
C TYR A 74 -0.22 4.27 -12.03
N ARG A 75 0.98 4.28 -12.61
CA ARG A 75 1.93 5.38 -12.47
C ARG A 75 1.77 6.33 -13.65
N TYR A 76 1.67 7.62 -13.35
CA TYR A 76 1.46 8.66 -14.34
C TYR A 76 2.68 9.57 -14.45
N VAL A 77 2.90 10.09 -15.65
CA VAL A 77 3.69 11.29 -15.88
C VAL A 77 2.75 12.33 -16.46
N LEU A 78 2.59 13.44 -15.75
CA LEU A 78 1.70 14.54 -16.10
C LEU A 78 2.50 15.79 -16.43
N LEU A 79 2.00 16.58 -17.38
CA LEU A 79 2.28 18.01 -17.46
C LEU A 79 1.08 18.75 -16.88
N VAL A 80 1.36 19.65 -15.95
CA VAL A 80 0.34 20.37 -15.19
C VAL A 80 0.65 21.86 -15.26
N ASN A 81 -0.34 22.66 -15.58
CA ASN A 81 -0.27 24.11 -15.46
C ASN A 81 -0.47 24.46 -13.98
N ARG A 82 0.54 25.07 -13.38
CA ARG A 82 0.52 25.55 -12.00
C ARG A 82 0.40 27.07 -12.01
N THR A 83 -0.65 27.59 -11.41
CA THR A 83 -0.91 29.03 -11.32
C THR A 83 -0.88 29.44 -9.85
N LYS A 84 -0.08 30.46 -9.51
CA LYS A 84 -0.07 31.01 -8.15
C LYS A 84 -1.37 31.80 -7.94
N ARG A 85 -2.09 31.47 -6.87
CA ARG A 85 -3.33 32.17 -6.49
C ARG A 85 -2.99 33.40 -5.65
N THR A 86 -3.78 34.45 -5.79
CA THR A 86 -3.73 35.65 -4.93
C THR A 86 -4.73 35.50 -3.79
N ASN A 87 -4.44 36.11 -2.63
CA ASN A 87 -5.33 36.15 -1.45
C ASN A 87 -5.79 34.75 -0.98
N VAL A 88 -4.85 33.83 -0.79
CA VAL A 88 -5.15 32.46 -0.33
C VAL A 88 -5.09 32.40 1.20
N PRO A 89 -6.10 31.81 1.87
CA PRO A 89 -6.05 31.48 3.29
C PRO A 89 -4.83 30.64 3.67
N ALA A 90 -4.34 30.75 4.91
CA ALA A 90 -3.12 30.07 5.36
C ALA A 90 -3.19 28.53 5.32
N ASP A 91 -4.40 27.97 5.34
CA ASP A 91 -4.73 26.54 5.32
C ASP A 91 -4.97 25.97 3.91
N ALA A 92 -4.96 26.82 2.88
CA ALA A 92 -5.21 26.42 1.50
C ALA A 92 -3.93 26.48 0.64
N SER A 93 -3.87 25.62 -0.38
CA SER A 93 -2.75 25.60 -1.31
C SER A 93 -2.62 26.94 -2.05
N ALA A 94 -1.43 27.52 -2.00
CA ALA A 94 -1.07 28.75 -2.72
C ALA A 94 -1.14 28.60 -4.26
N TYR A 95 -1.33 27.39 -4.77
CA TYR A 95 -1.34 27.09 -6.19
C TYR A 95 -2.60 26.37 -6.62
N GLU A 96 -3.07 26.72 -7.82
CA GLU A 96 -4.04 25.95 -8.57
C GLU A 96 -3.33 25.08 -9.62
N TYR A 97 -3.83 23.86 -9.81
CA TYR A 97 -3.24 22.87 -10.71
C TYR A 97 -4.29 22.41 -11.74
N LYS A 98 -4.00 22.61 -13.03
CA LYS A 98 -4.84 22.13 -14.13
C LYS A 98 -4.05 21.18 -15.03
N LEU A 99 -4.62 20.02 -15.33
CA LEU A 99 -4.00 19.04 -16.20
C LEU A 99 -3.80 19.66 -17.59
N LYS A 100 -2.55 19.69 -18.06
CA LYS A 100 -2.21 20.05 -19.44
C LYS A 100 -2.20 18.81 -20.32
N LYS A 101 -1.52 17.74 -19.88
CA LYS A 101 -1.38 16.49 -20.65
C LYS A 101 -1.00 15.32 -19.76
N VAL A 102 -1.56 14.14 -20.03
CA VAL A 102 -1.00 12.86 -19.56
C VAL A 102 0.08 12.44 -20.53
N VAL A 103 1.35 12.54 -20.13
CA VAL A 103 2.51 12.17 -20.96
C VAL A 103 2.69 10.66 -21.00
N LYS A 104 2.50 10.00 -19.86
CA LYS A 104 2.64 8.55 -19.74
C LYS A 104 1.65 8.03 -18.70
N LYS A 105 1.04 6.88 -18.98
CA LYS A 105 0.25 6.08 -18.05
C LYS A 105 0.73 4.65 -18.16
N VAL A 106 1.25 4.09 -17.08
CA VAL A 106 1.75 2.71 -17.04
C VAL A 106 1.00 1.97 -15.96
N LYS A 107 0.39 0.82 -16.29
CA LYS A 107 -0.10 -0.09 -15.25
C LYS A 107 1.11 -0.61 -14.52
N MET A 108 1.27 -0.22 -13.26
CA MET A 108 2.33 -0.80 -12.46
C MET A 108 1.86 -2.21 -12.13
N LYS A 109 2.71 -3.20 -12.44
CA LYS A 109 2.60 -4.48 -11.74
C LYS A 109 2.70 -4.10 -10.28
N GLN A 110 1.62 -4.32 -9.53
CA GLN A 110 1.68 -4.20 -8.09
C GLN A 110 2.89 -5.04 -7.68
N ASN A 111 3.97 -4.42 -7.20
CA ASN A 111 4.96 -5.13 -6.40
C ASN A 111 4.30 -5.35 -5.02
N THR A 112 3.12 -5.97 -5.01
CA THR A 112 2.64 -6.70 -3.87
C THR A 112 3.65 -7.82 -3.73
N THR A 113 4.66 -7.60 -2.88
CA THR A 113 5.10 -8.72 -2.05
C THR A 113 3.80 -9.17 -1.42
N THR A 114 3.22 -10.24 -1.97
CA THR A 114 1.95 -10.74 -1.48
C THR A 114 2.15 -11.06 0.00
N ALA A 115 1.10 -11.02 0.82
CA ALA A 115 1.18 -11.53 2.18
C ALA A 115 1.85 -12.92 2.20
N TRP A 116 1.64 -13.69 1.13
CA TRP A 116 2.30 -14.96 0.89
C TRP A 116 3.83 -14.86 0.67
N ASP A 117 4.33 -13.93 -0.14
CA ASP A 117 5.78 -13.72 -0.30
C ASP A 117 6.46 -13.34 1.03
N PHE A 118 5.74 -12.68 1.94
CA PHE A 118 6.20 -12.44 3.29
C PHE A 118 6.25 -13.74 4.11
N VAL A 119 5.22 -14.59 4.01
CA VAL A 119 5.19 -15.93 4.62
C VAL A 119 6.37 -16.79 4.19
N LEU A 120 6.71 -16.79 2.91
CA LEU A 120 7.79 -17.63 2.36
C LEU A 120 9.19 -17.20 2.82
N LYS A 121 9.38 -15.96 3.27
CA LYS A 121 10.68 -15.42 3.68
C LYS A 121 10.99 -15.58 5.17
N HIS A 122 10.06 -16.10 5.95
CA HIS A 122 10.16 -16.16 7.41
C HIS A 122 9.89 -17.55 7.98
N LYS A 123 10.41 -17.75 9.18
CA LYS A 123 10.06 -18.85 10.09
C LYS A 123 8.91 -18.38 10.97
N TRP A 124 7.94 -19.25 11.23
CA TRP A 124 6.72 -18.92 11.96
C TRP A 124 6.68 -19.69 13.27
N LYS A 125 6.94 -19.01 14.39
CA LYS A 125 6.99 -19.60 15.74
C LYS A 125 5.63 -19.53 16.41
N LEU A 126 5.18 -20.62 17.03
CA LEU A 126 3.86 -20.67 17.67
C LEU A 126 3.81 -19.71 18.86
N ILE A 127 2.81 -18.83 18.90
CA ILE A 127 2.57 -17.92 20.02
C ILE A 127 1.21 -18.15 20.69
N GLN A 128 0.23 -18.71 19.98
CA GLN A 128 -1.06 -19.09 20.55
C GLN A 128 -1.64 -20.31 19.83
N MET A 129 -2.26 -21.20 20.60
CA MET A 129 -3.01 -22.35 20.09
C MET A 129 -4.37 -22.45 20.81
N ASN A 130 -5.46 -22.44 20.05
CA ASN A 130 -6.84 -22.51 20.54
C ASN A 130 -7.19 -21.48 21.65
N GLY A 131 -6.60 -20.29 21.60
CA GLY A 131 -6.81 -19.23 22.60
C GLY A 131 -5.83 -19.25 23.78
N VAL A 132 -4.96 -20.26 23.87
CA VAL A 132 -3.95 -20.39 24.93
C VAL A 132 -2.60 -19.90 24.42
N THR A 133 -2.01 -18.92 25.10
CA THR A 133 -0.66 -18.41 24.83
C THR A 133 0.38 -19.50 25.06
N GLN A 134 1.33 -19.60 24.13
CA GLN A 134 2.41 -20.59 24.15
C GLN A 134 3.75 -19.90 24.42
N THR A 135 4.07 -19.69 25.70
CA THR A 135 5.32 -19.02 26.11
C THR A 135 6.52 -19.91 25.79
N ALA A 136 7.49 -19.39 25.02
CA ALA A 136 8.72 -20.10 24.65
C ALA A 136 8.51 -21.45 23.94
N SER A 137 7.45 -21.57 23.12
CA SER A 137 7.17 -22.78 22.36
C SER A 137 8.33 -23.16 21.42
N PRO A 138 8.75 -24.45 21.38
CA PRO A 138 9.68 -24.93 20.37
C PRO A 138 9.03 -25.12 18.99
N VAL A 139 7.71 -24.98 18.90
CA VAL A 139 6.95 -25.19 17.66
C VAL A 139 7.22 -24.07 16.67
N TYR A 140 7.59 -24.46 15.45
CA TYR A 140 7.68 -23.52 14.34
C TYR A 140 7.41 -24.20 13.01
N MET A 141 7.05 -23.42 12.00
CA MET A 141 6.94 -23.88 10.62
C MET A 141 7.67 -22.98 9.62
N THR A 142 8.11 -23.57 8.52
CA THR A 142 8.66 -22.92 7.34
C THR A 142 8.00 -23.48 6.08
N PHE A 143 7.95 -22.68 5.03
CA PHE A 143 7.31 -23.04 3.76
C PHE A 143 8.34 -23.06 2.63
N ASP A 144 8.32 -24.14 1.87
CA ASP A 144 9.05 -24.29 0.61
C ASP A 144 8.03 -24.25 -0.54
N ALA A 145 7.93 -23.09 -1.18
CA ALA A 145 7.02 -22.88 -2.31
C ALA A 145 7.44 -23.63 -3.58
N ALA A 146 8.73 -23.88 -3.80
CA ALA A 146 9.21 -24.56 -4.99
C ALA A 146 8.74 -26.02 -4.99
N ASN A 147 8.82 -26.67 -3.83
CA ASN A 147 8.42 -28.06 -3.66
C ASN A 147 6.99 -28.24 -3.12
N LYS A 148 6.27 -27.15 -2.80
CA LYS A 148 4.94 -27.15 -2.16
C LYS A 148 4.93 -27.92 -0.83
N ARG A 149 5.98 -27.72 -0.03
CA ARG A 149 6.19 -28.41 1.25
C ARG A 149 6.12 -27.44 2.42
N VAL A 150 5.58 -27.93 3.53
CA VAL A 150 5.65 -27.29 4.84
C VAL A 150 6.38 -28.22 5.79
N GLY A 151 7.10 -27.67 6.75
CA GLY A 151 7.71 -28.46 7.81
C GLY A 151 8.27 -27.59 8.93
N GLY A 152 8.81 -28.23 9.94
CA GLY A 152 9.43 -27.55 11.08
C GLY A 152 9.44 -28.44 12.32
N LYS A 153 9.28 -27.82 13.49
CA LYS A 153 9.15 -28.52 14.78
C LYS A 153 7.71 -28.47 15.26
N SER A 154 7.16 -29.62 15.65
CA SER A 154 5.81 -29.75 16.21
C SER A 154 5.81 -29.75 17.73
N GLY A 155 6.97 -29.68 18.35
CA GLY A 155 7.15 -29.78 19.79
C GLY A 155 8.54 -30.35 19.99
N CYS A 156 8.60 -31.65 20.23
CA CYS A 156 9.86 -32.36 20.28
C CYS A 156 10.30 -32.87 18.88
N ASN A 157 9.36 -33.43 18.13
CA ASN A 157 9.61 -33.99 16.82
C ASN A 157 9.64 -32.93 15.72
N SER A 158 10.26 -33.33 14.62
CA SER A 158 10.13 -32.61 13.36
C SER A 158 8.87 -33.10 12.65
N PHE A 159 8.20 -32.20 11.94
CA PHE A 159 7.06 -32.53 11.09
C PHE A 159 7.28 -32.03 9.66
N PHE A 160 6.58 -32.66 8.73
CA PHE A 160 6.59 -32.30 7.31
C PHE A 160 5.27 -32.68 6.64
N GLY A 161 4.95 -32.00 5.56
CA GLY A 161 3.78 -32.30 4.74
C GLY A 161 3.73 -31.43 3.49
N GLY A 162 2.63 -31.53 2.76
CA GLY A 162 2.33 -30.64 1.65
C GLY A 162 1.48 -29.46 2.10
N PHE A 163 1.43 -28.43 1.24
CA PHE A 163 0.41 -27.39 1.36
C PHE A 163 -0.11 -26.98 -0.02
N LYS A 164 -1.35 -26.47 -0.03
CA LYS A 164 -1.95 -25.76 -1.16
C LYS A 164 -2.44 -24.39 -0.67
N LYS A 165 -2.13 -23.34 -1.42
CA LYS A 165 -2.57 -21.97 -1.14
C LYS A 165 -3.51 -21.49 -2.24
N SER A 166 -4.68 -20.99 -1.85
CA SER A 166 -5.58 -20.14 -2.66
C SER A 166 -5.62 -18.74 -2.05
N ASP A 167 -6.39 -17.80 -2.61
CA ASP A 167 -6.32 -16.37 -2.24
C ASP A 167 -6.30 -16.14 -0.72
N ASP A 168 -7.28 -16.64 0.01
CA ASP A 168 -7.42 -16.50 1.47
C ASP A 168 -7.34 -17.84 2.25
N GLN A 169 -7.10 -18.96 1.56
CA GLN A 169 -7.03 -20.28 2.21
C GLN A 169 -5.67 -20.95 2.10
N LEU A 170 -5.33 -21.68 3.15
CA LEU A 170 -4.17 -22.54 3.26
C LEU A 170 -4.63 -23.94 3.67
N THR A 171 -4.45 -24.91 2.78
CA THR A 171 -4.75 -26.32 3.04
C THR A 171 -3.46 -27.06 3.30
N PHE A 172 -3.36 -27.74 4.42
CA PHE A 172 -2.29 -28.71 4.67
C PHE A 172 -2.72 -30.10 4.25
N ASN A 173 -1.78 -30.91 3.78
CA ASN A 173 -2.07 -32.29 3.39
C ASN A 173 -0.88 -33.22 3.64
N GLN A 174 -1.15 -34.50 3.86
CA GLN A 174 -0.11 -35.54 4.02
C GLN A 174 0.88 -35.18 5.14
N MET A 175 0.34 -34.73 6.28
CA MET A 175 1.12 -34.36 7.44
C MET A 175 1.71 -35.61 8.11
N ALA A 176 3.00 -35.57 8.41
CA ALA A 176 3.72 -36.63 9.10
C ALA A 176 4.79 -36.02 10.02
N GLY A 177 5.27 -36.82 10.98
CA GLY A 177 6.31 -36.42 11.92
C GLY A 177 7.26 -37.56 12.26
N THR A 178 8.40 -37.21 12.86
CA THR A 178 9.34 -38.19 13.42
C THR A 178 8.84 -38.70 14.77
N MET A 179 9.47 -39.75 15.32
CA MET A 179 9.11 -40.37 16.60
C MET A 179 10.31 -40.43 17.56
N MET A 180 10.58 -39.34 18.26
CA MET A 180 11.52 -39.26 19.38
C MET A 180 10.75 -39.32 20.70
N ALA A 181 11.38 -39.91 21.72
CA ALA A 181 10.85 -39.92 23.09
C ALA A 181 11.17 -38.59 23.79
N CYS A 182 10.15 -37.97 24.39
CA CYS A 182 10.23 -36.63 24.97
C CYS A 182 9.40 -36.53 26.24
N SER A 183 9.52 -35.40 26.95
CA SER A 183 8.72 -35.16 28.16
C SER A 183 7.21 -35.18 27.85
N PRO A 184 6.36 -35.52 28.84
CA PRO A 184 4.90 -35.54 28.64
C PRO A 184 4.34 -34.21 28.13
N GLU A 185 4.89 -33.09 28.56
CA GLU A 185 4.49 -31.74 28.16
C GLU A 185 4.75 -31.48 26.67
N LEU A 186 5.95 -31.84 26.19
CA LEU A 186 6.30 -31.67 24.77
C LEU A 186 5.52 -32.62 23.87
N ASN A 187 5.26 -33.85 24.33
CA ASN A 187 4.43 -34.81 23.60
C ASN A 187 2.98 -34.33 23.49
N LYS A 188 2.42 -33.75 24.57
CA LYS A 188 1.06 -33.19 24.56
C LYS A 188 0.96 -32.02 23.59
N LEU A 189 1.88 -31.04 23.68
CA LEU A 189 1.94 -29.91 22.77
C LEU A 189 2.00 -30.36 21.31
N GLU A 190 2.84 -31.35 21.02
CA GLU A 190 2.98 -31.93 19.70
C GLU A 190 1.72 -32.60 19.18
N HIS A 191 1.09 -33.43 20.00
CA HIS A 191 -0.13 -34.11 19.61
C HIS A 191 -1.27 -33.13 19.32
N GLU A 192 -1.43 -32.11 20.16
CA GLU A 192 -2.44 -31.06 19.96
C GLU A 192 -2.17 -30.26 18.69
N PHE A 193 -0.92 -29.87 18.44
CA PHE A 193 -0.53 -29.12 17.25
C PHE A 193 -0.73 -29.93 15.95
N LEU A 194 -0.23 -31.17 15.90
CA LEU A 194 -0.36 -32.03 14.72
C LEU A 194 -1.83 -32.38 14.41
N THR A 195 -2.63 -32.63 15.44
CA THR A 195 -4.09 -32.86 15.29
C THR A 195 -4.79 -31.64 14.72
N LEU A 196 -4.35 -30.44 15.10
CA LEU A 196 -4.95 -29.21 14.62
C LEU A 196 -4.66 -28.96 13.15
N ILE A 197 -3.41 -29.19 12.70
CA ILE A 197 -2.98 -28.93 11.31
C ILE A 197 -3.22 -30.10 10.35
N GLY A 198 -3.51 -31.30 10.85
CA GLY A 198 -3.66 -32.52 10.06
C GLY A 198 -4.80 -32.46 9.04
N ASP A 199 -4.45 -32.36 7.76
CA ASP A 199 -5.34 -32.41 6.59
C ASP A 199 -6.52 -31.41 6.64
N LYS A 200 -6.29 -30.22 7.19
CA LYS A 200 -7.30 -29.15 7.28
C LYS A 200 -7.04 -27.99 6.33
N THR A 201 -8.13 -27.29 6.00
CA THR A 201 -8.10 -26.01 5.31
C THR A 201 -8.40 -24.89 6.29
N PHE A 202 -7.54 -23.87 6.28
CA PHE A 202 -7.65 -22.70 7.11
C PHE A 202 -7.90 -21.48 6.24
N ARG A 203 -8.76 -20.56 6.69
CA ARG A 203 -8.60 -19.17 6.25
C ARG A 203 -7.34 -18.63 6.92
N TYR A 204 -6.55 -17.82 6.22
CA TYR A 204 -5.36 -17.21 6.81
C TYR A 204 -5.31 -15.70 6.58
N ASP A 205 -4.60 -15.00 7.46
CA ASP A 205 -4.14 -13.64 7.22
C ASP A 205 -2.73 -13.43 7.79
N VAL A 206 -2.12 -12.35 7.32
CA VAL A 206 -0.85 -11.86 7.83
C VAL A 206 -1.08 -10.44 8.33
N ALA A 207 -0.92 -10.23 9.62
CA ALA A 207 -1.09 -8.94 10.27
C ALA A 207 0.16 -8.60 11.08
N ASP A 208 0.74 -7.44 10.79
CA ASP A 208 2.01 -6.95 11.36
C ASP A 208 3.16 -7.95 11.19
N GLN A 209 3.39 -8.76 12.22
CA GLN A 209 4.46 -9.74 12.31
C GLN A 209 3.92 -11.14 12.60
N THR A 210 2.63 -11.36 12.35
CA THR A 210 1.93 -12.60 12.66
C THR A 210 1.35 -13.29 11.44
N LEU A 211 1.35 -14.63 11.47
CA LEU A 211 0.59 -15.49 10.59
C LEU A 211 -0.53 -16.11 11.40
N ASN A 212 -1.77 -15.87 10.98
CA ASN A 212 -2.98 -16.26 11.70
C ASN A 212 -3.74 -17.30 10.89
N LEU A 213 -4.11 -18.42 11.51
CA LEU A 213 -4.89 -19.49 10.88
C LEU A 213 -6.24 -19.66 11.60
N TYR A 214 -7.31 -19.71 10.81
CA TYR A 214 -8.68 -19.77 11.29
C TYR A 214 -9.38 -21.01 10.77
N LEU A 215 -10.15 -21.66 11.66
CA LEU A 215 -11.16 -22.64 11.28
C LEU A 215 -12.52 -21.96 11.38
N GLY A 216 -13.16 -21.74 10.23
CA GLY A 216 -14.30 -20.83 10.12
C GLY A 216 -13.90 -19.42 10.54
N ASN A 217 -14.59 -18.86 11.54
CA ASN A 217 -14.30 -17.53 12.09
C ASN A 217 -13.44 -17.56 13.35
N LYS A 218 -13.04 -18.74 13.83
CA LYS A 218 -12.26 -18.89 15.07
C LYS A 218 -10.77 -18.90 14.76
N LEU A 219 -10.02 -17.98 15.37
CA LEU A 219 -8.55 -18.03 15.39
C LEU A 219 -8.10 -19.25 16.20
N VAL A 220 -7.42 -20.19 15.56
CA VAL A 220 -6.97 -21.44 16.20
C VAL A 220 -5.46 -21.54 16.34
N LEU A 221 -4.70 -20.90 15.45
CA LEU A 221 -3.25 -20.80 15.54
C LEU A 221 -2.81 -19.39 15.21
N MET A 222 -1.90 -18.87 16.03
CA MET A 222 -1.20 -17.61 15.77
C MET A 222 0.30 -17.86 15.89
N PHE A 223 1.04 -17.40 14.88
CA PHE A 223 2.50 -17.52 14.83
C PHE A 223 3.14 -16.15 14.76
N GLY A 224 4.23 -15.94 15.49
CA GLY A 224 5.10 -14.77 15.34
C GLY A 224 6.22 -15.05 14.33
N MET A 225 6.57 -14.05 13.53
CA MET A 225 7.68 -14.15 12.58
C MET A 225 9.04 -14.28 13.30
N ALA A 226 9.94 -15.02 12.67
CA ALA A 226 11.35 -15.10 13.03
C ALA A 226 12.20 -15.23 11.75
N PRO A 227 13.48 -14.84 11.78
CA PRO A 227 14.41 -15.11 10.69
C PRO A 227 14.52 -16.61 10.38
N LEU A 228 14.76 -16.95 9.12
CA LEU A 228 14.99 -18.34 8.70
C LEU A 228 16.30 -18.90 9.26
N LYS A 229 17.32 -18.03 9.42
CA LYS A 229 18.62 -18.34 10.03
C LYS A 229 18.51 -18.44 11.54
#